data_AF-A0A1J5RQU2-F1
#
_entry.id   AF-A0A1J5RQU2-F1
#
_cell.length_a   1.000
_cell.length_b   1.000
_cell.length_c   1.000
_cell.angle_alpha   90.00
_cell.angle_beta   90.00
_cell.angle_gamma   90.00
#
_symmetry.space_group_name_H-M   'P 1'
#
loop_
_entity.id
_entity.type
_entity.pdbx_description
1 polymer ?
#
loop_
_entity_poly.entity_id
_entity_poly.type
_entity_poly.pdbx_seq_one_letter_code
_entity_poly.pdbx_strand_id
1 'polypeptide(L)'
;MLLVIDWSVAGIKTLQFIMSFSILVVLHELGHFIPARLFKCRVEKFYLFFNPWFSLWKKQKGETEYGLGWIPFGGYVKIAGMVDESMDKEQMKLPPKPDEFRAKKAWQRLIIMVGGVVVNVILAIVIFIGIMWAWGEEYLPAKNLQYGIVADNLGKQVGLKDGDVILKVGDTELKNVFKTAGQVIVNEAKTLTISRDGQQMQLALPDSLIRELNKSKGENFVGIRFPFVINSFSKEGNAEKAGLKKGDRIIAIDSTSTLYFTEVKNALKNDANKNVTVKAIRNNSDTISVSVLINKDGRLGAFTETDLLKLGFKLETKNYNFFEAVPAGFKMCWSTLDHYLTGIKQLFTGQAKASESLGSVISIGGLFPGVWDWQAFWQLTAIFSIVLAFMNILPIPALDGGHALFTIVEMISGRKPSDKFMEYAQMVGMVLLLGLMAYAMGLDVLRLFK
;
A
#
# COMPACT_ATOMS: atom_id res chain seq x y z
N MET A 1 -22.63 2.71 20.63
CA MET A 1 -21.44 2.44 19.80
C MET A 1 -21.22 3.53 18.74
N LEU A 2 -22.25 4.02 18.03
CA LEU A 2 -22.14 5.17 17.10
C LEU A 2 -21.79 6.51 17.77
N LEU A 3 -22.11 6.69 19.07
CA LEU A 3 -21.84 7.92 19.83
C LEU A 3 -20.36 8.10 20.27
N VAL A 4 -19.51 7.08 20.10
CA VAL A 4 -18.08 7.13 20.50
C VAL A 4 -17.18 7.42 19.28
N ILE A 5 -17.74 7.41 18.07
CA ILE A 5 -17.00 7.73 16.86
C ILE A 5 -16.89 9.25 16.77
N ASP A 6 -15.66 9.73 16.62
CA ASP A 6 -15.44 11.10 16.21
C ASP A 6 -15.87 11.24 14.74
N TRP A 7 -17.12 11.64 14.55
CA TRP A 7 -17.74 11.81 13.24
C TRP A 7 -17.04 12.86 12.38
N SER A 8 -16.34 13.82 13.00
CA SER A 8 -15.56 14.82 12.26
C SER A 8 -14.33 14.16 11.63
N VAL A 9 -13.58 13.38 12.42
CA VAL A 9 -12.42 12.62 11.96
C VAL A 9 -12.82 11.58 10.92
N ALA A 10 -13.90 10.84 11.16
CA ALA A 10 -14.42 9.86 10.21
C ALA A 10 -14.84 10.53 8.90
N GLY A 11 -15.56 11.66 8.97
CA GLY A 11 -15.98 12.43 7.80
C GLY A 11 -14.81 12.94 6.97
N ILE A 12 -13.75 13.45 7.61
CA ILE A 12 -12.53 13.92 6.93
C ILE A 12 -11.82 12.77 6.21
N LYS A 13 -11.68 11.61 6.85
CA LYS A 13 -11.09 10.41 6.21
C LYS A 13 -11.92 9.94 5.01
N THR A 14 -13.24 9.87 5.17
CA THR A 14 -14.16 9.47 4.10
C THR A 14 -14.11 10.45 2.94
N LEU A 15 -14.05 11.76 3.19
CA LEU A 15 -13.95 12.78 2.16
C LEU A 15 -12.65 12.64 1.35
N GLN A 16 -11.51 12.49 2.03
CA GLN A 16 -10.22 12.25 1.38
C GLN A 16 -10.25 10.96 0.54
N PHE A 17 -10.78 9.87 1.09
CA PHE A 17 -10.92 8.61 0.36
C PHE A 17 -11.79 8.76 -0.90
N ILE A 18 -13.00 9.31 -0.79
CA ILE A 18 -13.92 9.49 -1.92
C ILE A 18 -13.30 10.38 -2.98
N MET A 19 -12.64 11.49 -2.59
CA MET A 19 -11.99 12.39 -3.53
C MET A 19 -10.83 11.70 -4.26
N SER A 20 -9.94 11.03 -3.53
CA SER A 20 -8.83 10.28 -4.14
C SER A 20 -9.37 9.21 -5.11
N PHE A 21 -10.31 8.39 -4.65
CA PHE A 21 -10.88 7.31 -5.46
C PHE A 21 -11.61 7.84 -6.70
N SER A 22 -12.32 8.96 -6.59
CA SER A 22 -12.99 9.62 -7.73
C SER A 22 -11.99 10.06 -8.80
N ILE A 23 -10.87 10.66 -8.40
CA ILE A 23 -9.81 11.08 -9.34
C ILE A 23 -9.28 9.87 -10.09
N LEU A 24 -8.95 8.79 -9.38
CA LEU A 24 -8.40 7.57 -9.96
C LEU A 24 -9.37 6.92 -10.95
N VAL A 25 -10.62 6.74 -10.54
CA VAL A 25 -11.66 6.12 -11.38
C VAL A 25 -11.91 6.95 -12.63
N VAL A 26 -12.14 8.26 -12.50
CA VAL A 26 -12.42 9.12 -13.67
C VAL A 26 -11.27 9.08 -14.67
N LEU A 27 -10.02 9.16 -14.19
CA LEU A 27 -8.85 9.14 -15.08
C LEU A 27 -8.61 7.77 -15.71
N HIS A 28 -8.84 6.69 -14.96
CA HIS A 28 -8.82 5.33 -15.49
C HIS A 28 -9.84 5.14 -16.61
N GLU A 29 -11.11 5.47 -16.35
CA GLU A 29 -12.18 5.45 -17.35
C GLU A 29 -11.86 6.33 -18.56
N LEU A 30 -11.26 7.50 -18.32
CA LEU A 30 -10.82 8.40 -19.39
C LEU A 30 -9.74 7.74 -20.28
N GLY A 31 -8.90 6.90 -19.69
CA GLY A 31 -7.90 6.10 -20.38
C GLY A 31 -8.49 5.09 -21.37
N HIS A 32 -9.69 4.55 -21.12
CA HIS A 32 -10.41 3.74 -22.10
C HIS A 32 -11.19 4.61 -23.10
N PHE A 33 -11.82 5.66 -22.59
CA PHE A 33 -12.66 6.58 -23.35
C PHE A 33 -11.91 7.25 -24.51
N ILE A 34 -10.73 7.82 -24.25
CA ILE A 34 -9.97 8.57 -25.25
C ILE A 34 -9.59 7.68 -26.44
N PRO A 35 -8.90 6.52 -26.26
CA PRO A 35 -8.61 5.61 -27.36
C PRO A 35 -9.87 5.09 -28.07
N ALA A 36 -10.95 4.81 -27.34
CA ALA A 36 -12.20 4.35 -27.95
C ALA A 36 -12.75 5.39 -28.93
N ARG A 37 -12.76 6.67 -28.54
CA ARG A 37 -13.18 7.77 -29.43
C ARG A 37 -12.21 7.98 -30.58
N LEU A 38 -10.90 7.88 -30.34
CA LEU A 38 -9.88 8.00 -31.40
C LEU A 38 -10.02 6.90 -32.47
N PHE A 39 -10.36 5.67 -32.08
CA PHE A 39 -10.63 4.57 -33.01
C PHE A 39 -12.07 4.53 -33.54
N LYS A 40 -12.86 5.58 -33.27
CA LYS A 40 -14.25 5.71 -33.74
C LYS A 40 -15.14 4.57 -33.25
N CYS A 41 -14.97 4.16 -31.98
CA CYS A 41 -15.94 3.33 -31.27
C CYS A 41 -17.03 4.21 -30.68
N ARG A 42 -18.29 3.75 -30.72
CA ARG A 42 -19.39 4.40 -30.02
C ARG A 42 -19.25 4.13 -28.52
N VAL A 43 -19.28 5.21 -27.74
CA VAL A 43 -19.30 5.15 -26.28
C VAL A 43 -20.67 5.62 -25.82
N GLU A 44 -21.43 4.73 -25.19
CA GLU A 44 -22.81 4.97 -24.77
C GLU A 44 -22.87 5.70 -23.43
N LYS A 45 -21.98 5.33 -22.49
CA LYS A 45 -21.99 5.87 -21.13
C LYS A 45 -20.58 6.12 -20.62
N PHE A 46 -20.42 7.21 -19.87
CA PHE A 46 -19.23 7.52 -19.08
C PHE A 46 -19.69 7.90 -17.67
N TYR A 47 -19.50 7.02 -16.70
CA TYR A 47 -20.03 7.21 -15.35
C TYR A 47 -18.93 7.14 -14.31
N LEU A 48 -18.93 8.14 -13.41
CA LEU A 48 -18.31 8.00 -12.10
C LEU A 48 -19.31 7.31 -11.18
N PHE A 49 -18.92 6.23 -10.50
CA PHE A 49 -19.76 5.44 -9.61
C PHE A 49 -20.85 4.63 -10.31
N PHE A 50 -21.16 3.46 -9.75
CA PHE A 50 -22.23 2.60 -10.27
C PHE A 50 -23.61 3.21 -9.98
N ASN A 51 -24.53 3.05 -10.92
CA ASN A 51 -25.86 3.67 -10.92
C ASN A 51 -26.99 2.63 -11.08
N PRO A 52 -27.08 1.57 -10.25
CA PRO A 52 -28.22 0.67 -10.32
C PRO A 52 -29.51 1.46 -9.99
N TRP A 53 -30.54 1.22 -10.79
CA TRP A 53 -31.87 1.84 -10.74
C TRP A 53 -31.93 3.34 -11.07
N PHE A 54 -31.08 4.19 -10.48
CA PHE A 54 -31.08 5.64 -10.71
C PHE A 54 -29.68 6.26 -10.66
N SER A 55 -29.55 7.49 -11.15
CA SER A 55 -28.29 8.27 -11.17
C SER A 55 -28.49 9.56 -10.37
N LEU A 56 -27.47 9.99 -9.61
CA LEU A 56 -27.49 11.25 -8.88
C LEU A 56 -27.48 12.45 -9.82
N TRP A 57 -26.77 12.31 -10.93
CA TRP A 57 -26.71 13.30 -12.00
C TRP A 57 -26.46 12.60 -13.33
N LYS A 58 -27.05 13.11 -14.41
CA LYS A 58 -26.79 12.65 -15.77
C LYS A 58 -26.98 13.77 -16.79
N LYS A 59 -26.19 13.73 -17.86
CA LYS A 59 -26.27 14.66 -18.98
C LYS A 59 -25.88 13.95 -20.28
N GLN A 60 -26.77 13.96 -21.26
CA GLN A 60 -26.46 13.49 -22.60
C GLN A 60 -25.64 14.55 -23.34
N LYS A 61 -24.50 14.16 -23.91
CA LYS A 61 -23.72 15.01 -24.82
C LYS A 61 -23.32 14.20 -26.05
N GLY A 62 -24.02 14.46 -27.15
CA GLY A 62 -23.91 13.65 -28.38
C GLY A 62 -24.41 12.23 -28.12
N GLU A 63 -23.59 11.24 -28.45
CA GLU A 63 -23.92 9.82 -28.30
C GLU A 63 -23.62 9.25 -26.90
N THR A 64 -22.93 10.02 -26.05
CA THR A 64 -22.48 9.57 -24.73
C THR A 64 -23.30 10.22 -23.61
N GLU A 65 -23.82 9.39 -22.72
CA GLU A 65 -24.41 9.81 -21.44
C GLU A 65 -23.30 9.94 -20.39
N TYR A 66 -23.09 11.14 -19.87
CA TYR A 66 -22.20 11.39 -18.75
C TYR A 66 -23.01 11.39 -17.47
N GLY A 67 -22.55 10.72 -16.42
CA GLY A 67 -23.31 10.70 -15.17
C GLY A 67 -22.50 10.38 -13.92
N LEU A 68 -23.20 10.55 -12.80
CA LEU A 68 -22.73 10.23 -11.46
C LEU A 68 -23.68 9.22 -10.84
N GLY A 69 -23.18 8.02 -10.56
CA GLY A 69 -23.87 6.99 -9.80
C GLY A 69 -23.86 7.28 -8.30
N TRP A 70 -24.68 6.54 -7.56
CA TRP A 70 -24.79 6.67 -6.10
C TRP A 70 -23.97 5.62 -5.34
N ILE A 71 -23.43 4.60 -6.02
CA ILE A 71 -22.62 3.55 -5.41
C ILE A 71 -21.13 3.81 -5.67
N PRO A 72 -20.35 4.22 -4.65
CA PRO A 72 -18.96 4.65 -4.82
C PRO A 72 -17.96 3.48 -4.89
N PHE A 73 -18.27 2.44 -5.67
CA PHE A 73 -17.46 1.22 -5.81
C PHE A 73 -16.93 0.99 -7.25
N GLY A 74 -16.57 2.06 -7.95
CA GLY A 74 -15.95 1.97 -9.27
C GLY A 74 -16.43 3.07 -10.21
N GLY A 75 -16.14 2.91 -11.49
CA GLY A 75 -16.71 3.67 -12.59
C GLY A 75 -16.87 2.73 -13.76
N TYR A 76 -17.43 3.22 -14.86
CA TYR A 76 -17.43 2.43 -16.09
C TYR A 76 -17.58 3.31 -17.32
N VAL A 77 -16.95 2.88 -18.41
CA VAL A 77 -17.18 3.36 -19.76
C VAL A 77 -17.84 2.27 -20.58
N LYS A 78 -19.12 2.47 -20.91
CA LYS A 78 -19.86 1.54 -21.77
C LYS A 78 -19.49 1.75 -23.22
N ILE A 79 -18.63 0.88 -23.76
CA ILE A 79 -18.21 0.89 -25.17
C ILE A 79 -19.05 -0.12 -25.95
N ALA A 80 -19.70 0.34 -27.04
CA ALA A 80 -20.58 -0.51 -27.83
C ALA A 80 -19.85 -1.76 -28.36
N GLY A 81 -20.47 -2.94 -28.19
CA GLY A 81 -19.91 -4.22 -28.66
C GLY A 81 -18.72 -4.75 -27.85
N MET A 82 -18.50 -4.25 -26.63
CA MET A 82 -17.63 -4.86 -25.61
C MET A 82 -18.52 -5.53 -24.54
N VAL A 83 -18.15 -6.74 -24.10
CA VAL A 83 -18.75 -7.32 -22.90
C VAL A 83 -18.05 -6.67 -21.71
N ASP A 84 -18.71 -5.68 -21.11
CA ASP A 84 -18.22 -4.89 -19.99
C ASP A 84 -18.93 -5.30 -18.67
N GLU A 85 -18.72 -4.53 -17.59
CA GLU A 85 -19.31 -4.80 -16.28
C GLU A 85 -20.85 -4.74 -16.28
N SER A 86 -21.46 -4.15 -17.32
CA SER A 86 -22.92 -4.03 -17.43
C SER A 86 -23.61 -5.31 -17.93
N MET A 87 -22.83 -6.31 -18.39
CA MET A 87 -23.33 -7.63 -18.82
C MET A 87 -24.48 -7.57 -19.83
N ASP A 88 -24.48 -6.58 -20.73
CA ASP A 88 -25.53 -6.37 -21.72
C ASP A 88 -25.44 -7.40 -22.87
N LYS A 89 -26.28 -8.43 -22.81
CA LYS A 89 -26.25 -9.58 -23.73
C LYS A 89 -26.99 -9.36 -25.04
N GLU A 90 -27.79 -8.30 -25.16
CA GLU A 90 -28.68 -8.13 -26.32
C GLU A 90 -27.90 -7.67 -27.57
N GLN A 91 -26.89 -6.82 -27.39
CA GLN A 91 -26.07 -6.32 -28.50
C GLN A 91 -25.16 -7.41 -29.10
N MET A 92 -24.74 -8.40 -28.30
CA MET A 92 -23.85 -9.48 -28.73
C MET A 92 -24.48 -10.45 -29.74
N LYS A 93 -25.82 -10.47 -29.84
CA LYS A 93 -26.56 -11.34 -30.77
C LYS A 93 -26.60 -10.83 -32.22
N LEU A 94 -26.33 -9.54 -32.43
CA LEU A 94 -26.33 -8.91 -33.75
C LEU A 94 -24.95 -8.95 -34.40
N PRO A 95 -24.84 -8.93 -35.74
CA PRO A 95 -23.56 -8.83 -36.43
C PRO A 95 -22.80 -7.55 -36.03
N PRO A 96 -21.46 -7.60 -35.96
CA PRO A 96 -20.65 -6.48 -35.49
C PRO A 96 -20.82 -5.26 -36.40
N LYS A 97 -21.21 -4.13 -35.81
CA LYS A 97 -21.31 -2.86 -36.55
C LYS A 97 -19.95 -2.15 -36.62
N PRO A 98 -19.68 -1.33 -37.66
CA PRO A 98 -18.37 -0.68 -37.83
C PRO A 98 -17.94 0.25 -36.70
N ASP A 99 -18.90 0.79 -35.95
CA ASP A 99 -18.74 1.67 -34.79
C ASP A 99 -18.61 0.90 -33.46
N GLU A 100 -18.58 -0.44 -33.49
CA GLU A 100 -18.44 -1.28 -32.31
C GLU A 100 -17.00 -1.74 -32.08
N PHE A 101 -16.69 -1.97 -30.82
CA PHE A 101 -15.40 -2.47 -30.35
C PHE A 101 -14.98 -3.75 -31.08
N ARG A 102 -15.87 -4.73 -31.18
CA ARG A 102 -15.65 -6.02 -31.85
C ARG A 102 -15.32 -5.92 -33.35
N ALA A 103 -15.67 -4.83 -34.02
CA ALA A 103 -15.32 -4.60 -35.43
C ALA A 103 -13.91 -4.01 -35.63
N LYS A 104 -13.27 -3.53 -34.56
CA LYS A 104 -11.92 -2.94 -34.63
C LYS A 104 -10.84 -4.01 -34.68
N LYS A 105 -9.67 -3.64 -35.23
CA LYS A 105 -8.49 -4.51 -35.26
C LYS A 105 -8.04 -4.84 -33.84
N ALA A 106 -7.51 -6.04 -33.63
CA ALA A 106 -7.12 -6.51 -32.30
C ALA A 106 -6.13 -5.55 -31.58
N TRP A 107 -5.16 -4.95 -32.28
CA TRP A 107 -4.25 -3.98 -31.67
C TRP A 107 -4.95 -2.68 -31.21
N GLN A 108 -6.01 -2.25 -31.91
CA GLN A 108 -6.81 -1.08 -31.50
C GLN A 108 -7.60 -1.40 -30.23
N ARG A 109 -8.18 -2.62 -30.18
CA ARG A 109 -8.87 -3.13 -28.99
C ARG A 109 -7.93 -3.23 -27.80
N LEU A 110 -6.70 -3.70 -28.02
CA LEU A 110 -5.68 -3.81 -26.98
C LEU A 110 -5.33 -2.43 -26.39
N ILE A 111 -5.14 -1.40 -27.23
CA ILE A 111 -4.87 -0.04 -26.75
C ILE A 111 -6.05 0.51 -25.93
N ILE A 112 -7.29 0.25 -26.35
CA ILE A 112 -8.47 0.65 -25.58
C ILE A 112 -8.48 -0.06 -24.22
N MET A 113 -8.26 -1.37 -24.18
CA MET A 113 -8.26 -2.17 -22.93
C MET A 113 -7.13 -1.76 -21.98
N VAL A 114 -5.92 -1.49 -22.48
CA VAL A 114 -4.77 -1.15 -21.62
C VAL A 114 -4.73 0.35 -21.28
N GLY A 115 -5.57 1.16 -21.92
CA GLY A 115 -5.58 2.62 -21.77
C GLY A 115 -5.80 3.10 -20.34
N GLY A 116 -6.76 2.54 -19.62
CA GLY A 116 -7.02 2.89 -18.21
C GLY A 116 -5.84 2.56 -17.29
N VAL A 117 -5.23 1.38 -17.47
CA VAL A 117 -4.02 0.97 -16.74
C VAL A 117 -2.88 1.95 -16.98
N VAL A 118 -2.61 2.30 -18.24
CA VAL A 118 -1.53 3.21 -18.62
C VAL A 118 -1.74 4.60 -18.01
N VAL A 119 -2.96 5.13 -18.03
CA VAL A 119 -3.26 6.43 -17.40
C VAL A 119 -2.99 6.38 -15.90
N ASN A 120 -3.36 5.31 -15.19
CA ASN A 120 -3.08 5.19 -13.76
C ASN A 120 -1.58 5.09 -13.44
N VAL A 121 -0.79 4.42 -14.28
CA VAL A 121 0.68 4.41 -14.12
C VAL A 121 1.26 5.81 -14.32
N ILE A 122 0.85 6.51 -15.39
CA ILE A 122 1.28 7.88 -15.68
C ILE A 122 0.88 8.82 -14.55
N LEU A 123 -0.36 8.71 -14.07
CA LEU A 123 -0.88 9.51 -12.97
C LEU A 123 -0.05 9.32 -11.69
N ALA A 124 0.28 8.07 -11.34
CA ALA A 124 1.12 7.79 -10.18
C ALA A 124 2.49 8.48 -10.30
N ILE A 125 3.13 8.36 -11.47
CA ILE A 125 4.43 9.01 -11.74
C ILE A 125 4.31 10.52 -11.57
N VAL A 126 3.31 11.15 -12.20
CA VAL A 126 3.10 12.60 -12.12
C VAL A 126 2.87 13.05 -10.68
N ILE A 127 2.06 12.32 -9.91
CA ILE A 127 1.82 12.64 -8.51
C ILE A 127 3.11 12.49 -7.69
N PHE A 128 3.89 11.41 -7.86
CA PHE A 128 5.16 11.25 -7.14
C PHE A 128 6.18 12.33 -7.49
N ILE A 129 6.27 12.76 -8.75
CA ILE A 129 7.10 13.90 -9.15
C ILE A 129 6.63 15.17 -8.45
N GLY A 130 5.32 15.42 -8.44
CA GLY A 130 4.72 16.54 -7.70
C GLY A 130 5.03 16.49 -6.21
N ILE A 131 5.02 15.30 -5.61
CA ILE A 131 5.35 15.12 -4.19
C ILE A 131 6.82 15.47 -3.93
N MET A 132 7.74 14.91 -4.72
CA MET A 132 9.17 15.19 -4.58
C MET A 132 9.50 16.66 -4.81
N TRP A 133 8.78 17.34 -5.70
CA TRP A 133 8.98 18.76 -5.97
C TRP A 133 8.43 19.66 -4.86
N ALA A 134 7.22 19.37 -4.35
CA ALA A 134 6.54 20.23 -3.39
C ALA A 134 6.95 20.00 -1.93
N TRP A 135 7.16 18.75 -1.52
CA TRP A 135 7.50 18.38 -0.14
C TRP A 135 8.89 17.78 0.01
N GLY A 136 9.52 17.32 -1.06
CA GLY A 136 10.83 16.68 -1.00
C GLY A 136 10.79 15.24 -0.47
N GLU A 137 11.97 14.74 -0.07
CA GLU A 137 12.15 13.43 0.54
C GLU A 137 12.57 13.63 2.00
N GLU A 138 11.70 13.26 2.94
CA GLU A 138 12.07 13.20 4.35
C GLU A 138 13.00 12.00 4.60
N TYR A 139 14.02 12.21 5.41
CA TYR A 139 14.93 11.17 5.83
C TYR A 139 15.35 11.33 7.29
N LEU A 140 15.79 10.22 7.89
CA LEU A 140 16.38 10.23 9.23
C LEU A 140 17.91 10.31 9.10
N PRO A 141 18.54 11.44 9.50
CA PRO A 141 19.98 11.53 9.56
C PRO A 141 20.57 10.52 10.54
N ALA A 142 21.70 9.90 10.20
CA ALA A 142 22.36 8.95 11.11
C ALA A 142 22.72 9.60 12.46
N LYS A 143 23.12 10.88 12.44
CA LYS A 143 23.37 11.69 13.65
C LYS A 143 22.14 11.88 14.56
N ASN A 144 20.93 11.76 14.02
CA ASN A 144 19.66 11.93 14.74
C ASN A 144 19.07 10.57 15.18
N LEU A 145 19.76 9.46 14.92
CA LEU A 145 19.34 8.13 15.34
C LEU A 145 19.63 7.92 16.83
N GLN A 146 18.72 8.41 17.68
CA GLN A 146 18.90 8.47 19.13
C GLN A 146 19.19 7.11 19.79
N TYR A 147 18.57 6.04 19.30
CA TYR A 147 18.62 4.71 19.94
C TYR A 147 19.44 3.68 19.16
N GLY A 148 20.12 4.10 18.09
CA GLY A 148 20.83 3.19 17.18
C GLY A 148 19.91 2.34 16.31
N ILE A 149 20.50 1.33 15.67
CA ILE A 149 19.81 0.41 14.76
C ILE A 149 19.29 -0.83 15.50
N VAL A 150 18.37 -1.55 14.85
CA VAL A 150 18.10 -2.97 15.13
C VAL A 150 18.86 -3.77 14.08
N ALA A 151 19.65 -4.75 14.53
CA ALA A 151 20.36 -5.65 13.64
C ALA A 151 19.45 -6.84 13.29
N ASP A 152 19.10 -6.97 12.02
CA ASP A 152 18.39 -8.14 11.51
C ASP A 152 19.37 -9.27 11.19
N ASN A 153 18.89 -10.38 10.63
CA ASN A 153 19.71 -11.59 10.41
C ASN A 153 21.01 -11.30 9.65
N LEU A 154 20.96 -10.55 8.54
CA LEU A 154 22.16 -10.23 7.76
C LEU A 154 23.08 -9.27 8.52
N GLY A 155 22.51 -8.32 9.26
CA GLY A 155 23.30 -7.41 10.11
C GLY A 155 24.04 -8.17 11.22
N LYS A 156 23.34 -9.08 11.91
CA LYS A 156 23.90 -9.90 12.98
C LYS A 156 25.03 -10.80 12.49
N GLN A 157 24.92 -11.35 11.27
CA GLN A 157 25.97 -12.18 10.66
C GLN A 157 27.30 -11.43 10.50
N VAL A 158 27.26 -10.11 10.26
CA VAL A 158 28.47 -9.27 10.17
C VAL A 158 28.86 -8.59 11.49
N GLY A 159 28.25 -9.03 12.59
CA GLY A 159 28.61 -8.56 13.94
C GLY A 159 27.93 -7.26 14.38
N LEU A 160 26.92 -6.78 13.66
CA LEU A 160 26.06 -5.70 14.14
C LEU A 160 25.22 -6.17 15.34
N LYS A 161 24.98 -5.24 16.25
CA LYS A 161 24.16 -5.42 17.46
C LYS A 161 23.11 -4.33 17.55
N ASP A 162 22.03 -4.64 18.26
CA ASP A 162 20.98 -3.68 18.54
C ASP A 162 21.55 -2.52 19.38
N GLY A 163 21.34 -1.28 18.93
CA GLY A 163 21.90 -0.08 19.54
C GLY A 163 23.15 0.48 18.87
N ASP A 164 23.73 -0.24 17.91
CA ASP A 164 24.85 0.31 17.13
C ASP A 164 24.40 1.55 16.34
N VAL A 165 25.26 2.56 16.26
CA VAL A 165 25.05 3.73 15.39
C VAL A 165 25.99 3.63 14.20
N ILE A 166 25.45 3.53 12.99
CA ILE A 166 26.25 3.43 11.77
C ILE A 166 26.68 4.84 11.36
N LEU A 167 28.00 5.05 11.26
CA LEU A 167 28.60 6.34 10.92
C LEU A 167 29.02 6.39 9.45
N LYS A 168 29.66 5.32 8.97
CA LYS A 168 30.15 5.23 7.58
C LYS A 168 29.90 3.86 6.96
N VAL A 169 29.68 3.88 5.64
CA VAL A 169 29.60 2.70 4.78
C VAL A 169 30.76 2.78 3.79
N GLY A 170 31.78 1.94 3.99
CA GLY A 170 33.10 2.14 3.40
C GLY A 170 33.69 3.48 3.83
N ASP A 171 34.11 4.28 2.86
CA ASP A 171 34.66 5.63 3.09
C ASP A 171 33.58 6.73 3.12
N THR A 172 32.33 6.39 2.81
CA THR A 172 31.24 7.37 2.69
C THR A 172 30.49 7.52 4.01
N GLU A 173 30.26 8.76 4.44
CA GLU A 173 29.42 9.07 5.60
C GLU A 173 27.95 8.71 5.35
N LEU A 174 27.34 8.01 6.30
CA LEU A 174 25.94 7.63 6.21
C LEU A 174 25.06 8.84 6.54
N LYS A 175 24.48 9.46 5.50
CA LYS A 175 23.56 10.59 5.69
C LYS A 175 22.14 10.16 6.03
N ASN A 176 21.68 9.00 5.57
CA ASN A 176 20.30 8.54 5.75
C ASN A 176 20.29 7.08 6.17
N VAL A 177 19.75 6.81 7.36
CA VAL A 177 19.66 5.45 7.94
C VAL A 177 18.88 4.50 7.05
N PHE A 178 17.82 4.96 6.38
CA PHE A 178 17.02 4.15 5.45
C PHE A 178 17.81 3.68 4.21
N LYS A 179 18.91 4.36 3.88
CA LYS A 179 19.73 4.04 2.69
C LYS A 179 20.94 3.16 3.00
N THR A 180 21.08 2.68 4.23
CA THR A 180 22.26 1.89 4.66
C THR A 180 22.52 0.68 3.75
N ALA A 181 21.54 -0.21 3.58
CA ALA A 181 21.71 -1.41 2.75
C ALA A 181 22.00 -1.06 1.28
N GLY A 182 21.30 -0.07 0.73
CA GLY A 182 21.52 0.41 -0.63
C GLY A 182 22.92 0.99 -0.85
N GLN A 183 23.46 1.72 0.13
CA GLN A 183 24.84 2.22 0.07
C GLN A 183 25.88 1.10 0.17
N VAL A 184 25.63 0.07 0.99
CA VAL A 184 26.53 -1.11 1.05
C VAL A 184 26.59 -1.78 -0.32
N ILE A 185 25.45 -1.95 -0.98
CA ILE A 185 25.36 -2.55 -2.31
C ILE A 185 26.06 -1.66 -3.36
N VAL A 186 25.67 -0.39 -3.46
CA VAL A 186 26.12 0.51 -4.54
C VAL A 186 27.61 0.84 -4.43
N ASN A 187 28.13 0.99 -3.22
CA ASN A 187 29.54 1.32 -3.00
C ASN A 187 30.43 0.08 -2.91
N GLU A 188 29.87 -1.13 -3.07
CA GLU A 188 30.55 -2.41 -2.82
C GLU A 188 31.36 -2.38 -1.51
N ALA A 189 30.74 -1.85 -0.46
CA ALA A 189 31.44 -1.49 0.76
C ALA A 189 32.00 -2.73 1.45
N LYS A 190 33.32 -2.72 1.71
CA LYS A 190 34.03 -3.80 2.42
C LYS A 190 34.06 -3.60 3.93
N THR A 191 33.74 -2.41 4.40
CA THR A 191 33.78 -2.08 5.82
C THR A 191 32.59 -1.22 6.22
N LEU A 192 32.20 -1.33 7.49
CA LEU A 192 31.18 -0.52 8.11
C LEU A 192 31.78 0.12 9.36
N THR A 193 31.77 1.44 9.45
CA THR A 193 32.21 2.14 10.67
C THR A 193 31.00 2.41 11.54
N ILE A 194 31.02 1.89 12.76
CA ILE A 194 29.94 2.03 13.73
C ILE A 194 30.45 2.65 15.03
N SER A 195 29.54 3.21 15.81
CA SER A 195 29.75 3.57 17.21
C SER A 195 28.91 2.64 18.07
N ARG A 196 29.58 1.89 18.95
CA ARG A 196 28.97 1.01 19.95
C ARG A 196 29.41 1.47 21.33
N ASP A 197 28.46 1.79 22.20
CA ASP A 197 28.73 2.33 23.55
C ASP A 197 29.68 3.54 23.56
N GLY A 198 29.60 4.38 22.52
CA GLY A 198 30.44 5.57 22.34
C GLY A 198 31.83 5.30 21.75
N GLN A 199 32.21 4.04 21.53
CA GLN A 199 33.47 3.67 20.89
C GLN A 199 33.28 3.41 19.40
N GLN A 200 34.14 4.01 18.57
CA GLN A 200 34.16 3.73 17.15
C GLN A 200 34.86 2.40 16.87
N MET A 201 34.22 1.57 16.05
CA MET A 201 34.79 0.31 15.58
C MET A 201 34.43 0.08 14.11
N GLN A 202 35.26 -0.71 13.44
CA GLN A 202 35.07 -1.05 12.03
C GLN A 202 34.74 -2.54 11.92
N LEU A 203 33.63 -2.84 11.26
CA LEU A 203 33.21 -4.20 10.93
C LEU A 203 33.58 -4.51 9.48
N ALA A 204 34.11 -5.69 9.23
CA ALA A 204 34.37 -6.17 7.88
C ALA A 204 33.08 -6.73 7.27
N LEU A 205 32.78 -6.34 6.03
CA LEU A 205 31.65 -6.82 5.27
C LEU A 205 32.15 -7.83 4.23
N PRO A 206 31.73 -9.10 4.29
CA PRO A 206 32.13 -10.10 3.30
C PRO A 206 31.40 -9.90 1.98
N ASP A 207 32.01 -10.28 0.85
CA ASP A 207 31.37 -10.20 -0.48
C ASP A 207 30.10 -11.06 -0.60
N SER A 208 29.94 -12.06 0.27
CA SER A 208 28.68 -12.83 0.39
C SER A 208 27.53 -11.95 0.86
N LEU A 209 27.76 -10.98 1.75
CA LEU A 209 26.73 -10.08 2.25
C LEU A 209 26.12 -9.26 1.11
N ILE A 210 26.94 -8.70 0.20
CA ILE A 210 26.44 -7.89 -0.92
C ILE A 210 25.52 -8.72 -1.83
N ARG A 211 25.87 -10.00 -2.05
CA ARG A 211 25.02 -10.93 -2.83
C ARG A 211 23.70 -11.22 -2.12
N GLU A 212 23.73 -11.43 -0.80
CA GLU A 212 22.52 -11.65 0.00
C GLU A 212 21.64 -10.40 0.08
N LEU A 213 22.25 -9.22 0.26
CA LEU A 213 21.55 -7.93 0.23
C LEU A 213 20.93 -7.64 -1.14
N ASN A 214 21.61 -7.95 -2.24
CA ASN A 214 21.01 -7.84 -3.57
C ASN A 214 19.82 -8.79 -3.73
N LYS A 215 19.94 -10.02 -3.22
CA LYS A 215 18.86 -11.02 -3.28
C LYS A 215 17.66 -10.64 -2.41
N SER A 216 17.91 -10.05 -1.23
CA SER A 216 16.87 -9.54 -0.33
C SER A 216 16.44 -8.12 -0.65
N LYS A 217 17.03 -7.48 -1.68
CA LYS A 217 16.83 -6.06 -2.03
C LYS A 217 17.08 -5.09 -0.86
N GLY A 218 18.03 -5.42 0.00
CA GLY A 218 18.40 -4.63 1.17
C GLY A 218 17.51 -4.86 2.39
N GLU A 219 16.52 -5.74 2.32
CA GLU A 219 15.76 -6.19 3.48
C GLU A 219 16.61 -7.08 4.41
N ASN A 220 16.17 -7.20 5.67
CA ASN A 220 16.77 -8.05 6.71
C ASN A 220 18.22 -7.69 7.08
N PHE A 221 18.62 -6.43 6.86
CA PHE A 221 19.94 -5.93 7.25
C PHE A 221 19.90 -5.12 8.53
N VAL A 222 19.29 -3.94 8.47
CA VAL A 222 19.19 -3.00 9.58
C VAL A 222 17.82 -2.35 9.62
N GLY A 223 17.27 -2.22 10.83
CA GLY A 223 16.05 -1.48 11.11
C GLY A 223 16.32 -0.27 12.03
N ILE A 224 15.32 0.58 12.21
CA ILE A 224 15.37 1.67 13.18
C ILE A 224 14.96 1.12 14.55
N ARG A 225 15.78 1.37 15.58
CA ARG A 225 15.42 1.06 16.97
C ARG A 225 14.61 2.20 17.56
N PHE A 226 13.40 1.91 18.04
CA PHE A 226 12.51 2.89 18.63
C PHE A 226 11.72 2.30 19.80
N PRO A 227 11.23 3.12 20.74
CA PRO A 227 10.49 2.65 21.91
C PRO A 227 9.08 2.18 21.54
N PHE A 228 8.51 1.27 22.34
CA PHE A 228 7.11 0.89 22.20
C PHE A 228 6.23 1.93 22.91
N VAL A 229 5.65 2.87 22.16
CA VAL A 229 4.70 3.88 22.67
C VAL A 229 3.32 3.53 22.17
N ILE A 230 2.35 3.34 23.06
CA ILE A 230 1.00 2.92 22.67
C ILE A 230 0.30 4.05 21.91
N ASN A 231 -0.10 3.80 20.66
CA ASN A 231 -0.87 4.73 19.84
C ASN A 231 -2.37 4.40 19.85
N SER A 232 -2.71 3.13 19.78
CA SER A 232 -4.10 2.66 19.77
C SER A 232 -4.22 1.25 20.34
N PHE A 233 -5.44 0.81 20.60
CA PHE A 233 -5.75 -0.53 21.07
C PHE A 233 -6.54 -1.28 20.00
N SER A 234 -6.42 -2.60 19.97
CA SER A 234 -7.45 -3.42 19.35
C SER A 234 -8.73 -3.25 20.16
N LYS A 235 -9.89 -3.35 19.54
CA LYS A 235 -11.12 -3.40 20.32
C LYS A 235 -11.07 -4.64 21.24
N GLU A 236 -11.61 -4.45 22.43
CA GLU A 236 -11.46 -5.39 23.55
C GLU A 236 -10.02 -5.76 23.95
N GLY A 237 -9.02 -4.96 23.56
CA GLY A 237 -7.61 -5.22 23.85
C GLY A 237 -7.35 -5.40 25.34
N ASN A 238 -6.71 -6.50 25.71
CA ASN A 238 -6.40 -6.80 27.12
C ASN A 238 -5.56 -5.70 27.77
N ALA A 239 -4.69 -5.05 26.99
CA ALA A 239 -3.93 -3.88 27.43
C ALA A 239 -4.81 -2.71 27.89
N GLU A 240 -5.85 -2.36 27.12
CA GLU A 240 -6.79 -1.29 27.48
C GLU A 240 -7.62 -1.67 28.72
N LYS A 241 -8.12 -2.91 28.75
CA LYS A 241 -8.87 -3.45 29.91
C LYS A 241 -8.04 -3.48 31.19
N ALA A 242 -6.72 -3.71 31.07
CA ALA A 242 -5.78 -3.68 32.19
C ALA A 242 -5.40 -2.25 32.63
N GLY A 243 -5.90 -1.23 31.94
CA GLY A 243 -5.73 0.17 32.32
C GLY A 243 -4.54 0.88 31.65
N LEU A 244 -3.91 0.30 30.62
CA LEU A 244 -2.98 1.04 29.76
C LEU A 244 -3.73 2.09 28.93
N LYS A 245 -3.05 3.17 28.60
CA LYS A 245 -3.61 4.30 27.85
C LYS A 245 -2.73 4.65 26.65
N LYS A 246 -3.34 5.33 25.67
CA LYS A 246 -2.60 5.96 24.56
C LYS A 246 -1.53 6.90 25.13
N GLY A 247 -0.32 6.82 24.61
CA GLY A 247 0.85 7.58 25.05
C GLY A 247 1.72 6.86 26.08
N ASP A 248 1.25 5.77 26.69
CA ASP A 248 2.07 4.98 27.61
C ASP A 248 3.26 4.34 26.86
N ARG A 249 4.47 4.46 27.41
CA ARG A 249 5.69 3.85 26.86
C ARG A 249 6.06 2.60 27.65
N ILE A 250 6.01 1.44 27.02
CA ILE A 250 6.40 0.18 27.66
C ILE A 250 7.92 0.18 27.90
N ILE A 251 8.34 -0.22 29.10
CA ILE A 251 9.75 -0.25 29.50
C ILE A 251 10.19 -1.59 30.09
N ALA A 252 9.26 -2.43 30.54
CA ALA A 252 9.54 -3.79 30.98
C ALA A 252 8.32 -4.69 30.85
N ILE A 253 8.58 -5.98 30.66
CA ILE A 253 7.61 -7.07 30.78
C ILE A 253 8.13 -8.03 31.84
N ASP A 254 7.36 -8.20 32.90
CA ASP A 254 7.73 -8.86 34.15
C ASP A 254 9.03 -8.30 34.74
N SER A 255 10.06 -9.14 34.86
CA SER A 255 11.40 -8.76 35.32
C SER A 255 12.34 -8.36 34.19
N THR A 256 11.94 -8.52 32.93
CA THR A 256 12.78 -8.26 31.77
C THR A 256 12.61 -6.82 31.29
N SER A 257 13.70 -6.05 31.24
CA SER A 257 13.68 -4.72 30.65
C SER A 257 13.47 -4.81 29.13
N THR A 258 12.49 -4.08 28.61
CA THR A 258 12.08 -4.08 27.21
C THR A 258 11.83 -2.63 26.78
N LEU A 259 12.91 -1.89 26.56
CA LEU A 259 12.85 -0.46 26.27
C LEU A 259 12.40 -0.17 24.84
N TYR A 260 12.57 -1.15 23.95
CA TYR A 260 12.38 -0.97 22.52
C TYR A 260 11.33 -1.93 21.94
N PHE A 261 10.73 -1.53 20.82
CA PHE A 261 9.67 -2.26 20.15
C PHE A 261 10.00 -3.74 19.91
N THR A 262 11.20 -4.02 19.38
CA THR A 262 11.63 -5.40 19.06
C THR A 262 11.75 -6.27 20.32
N GLU A 263 12.22 -5.70 21.43
CA GLU A 263 12.35 -6.40 22.72
C GLU A 263 10.99 -6.72 23.30
N VAL A 264 10.06 -5.75 23.27
CA VAL A 264 8.67 -5.95 23.68
C VAL A 264 8.01 -7.05 22.85
N LYS A 265 8.14 -6.98 21.51
CA LYS A 265 7.55 -7.99 20.60
C LYS A 265 8.09 -9.40 20.87
N ASN A 266 9.39 -9.53 21.10
CA ASN A 266 10.04 -10.81 21.36
C ASN A 266 9.64 -11.39 22.73
N ALA A 267 9.57 -10.55 23.77
CA ALA A 267 9.12 -10.97 25.09
C ALA A 267 7.68 -11.49 25.06
N LEU A 268 6.75 -10.73 24.47
CA LEU A 268 5.33 -11.11 24.41
C LEU A 268 5.07 -12.41 23.63
N LYS A 269 5.87 -12.68 22.59
CA LYS A 269 5.75 -13.91 21.81
C LYS A 269 6.01 -15.17 22.65
N ASN A 270 6.90 -15.08 23.64
CA ASN A 270 7.25 -16.19 24.53
C ASN A 270 6.22 -16.40 25.66
N ASP A 271 5.31 -15.45 25.87
CA ASP A 271 4.34 -15.44 26.96
C ASP A 271 2.89 -15.51 26.48
N ALA A 272 2.65 -16.09 25.31
CA ALA A 272 1.31 -16.34 24.79
C ALA A 272 0.44 -17.10 25.81
N ASN A 273 -0.80 -16.62 26.02
CA ASN A 273 -1.76 -17.11 27.02
C ASN A 273 -1.35 -16.98 28.50
N LYS A 274 -0.34 -16.16 28.83
CA LYS A 274 0.06 -15.90 30.23
C LYS A 274 -0.35 -14.50 30.66
N ASN A 275 -0.56 -14.32 31.97
CA ASN A 275 -0.61 -13.00 32.58
C ASN A 275 0.81 -12.50 32.81
N VAL A 276 1.13 -11.33 32.27
CA VAL A 276 2.42 -10.68 32.44
C VAL A 276 2.24 -9.30 33.06
N THR A 277 3.20 -8.89 33.86
CA THR A 277 3.23 -7.54 34.45
C THR A 277 3.90 -6.59 33.47
N VAL A 278 3.12 -5.72 32.84
CA VAL A 278 3.64 -4.68 31.95
C VAL A 278 3.96 -3.44 32.76
N LYS A 279 5.23 -3.00 32.73
CA LYS A 279 5.63 -1.70 33.27
C LYS A 279 5.70 -0.68 32.16
N ALA A 280 5.05 0.46 32.36
CA ALA A 280 5.03 1.54 31.39
C ALA A 280 5.23 2.90 32.05
N ILE A 281 5.87 3.82 31.32
CA ILE A 281 5.95 5.23 31.66
C ILE A 281 4.71 5.93 31.12
N ARG A 282 4.00 6.63 31.99
CA ARG A 282 2.82 7.45 31.70
C ARG A 282 3.15 8.91 31.95
N ASN A 283 2.66 9.80 31.07
CA ASN A 283 2.87 11.26 31.16
C ASN A 283 4.35 11.67 31.30
N ASN A 284 5.28 10.88 30.74
CA ASN A 284 6.73 11.09 30.78
C ASN A 284 7.40 11.10 32.17
N SER A 285 6.68 10.85 33.27
CA SER A 285 7.26 10.84 34.62
C SER A 285 6.81 9.65 35.48
N ASP A 286 5.57 9.19 35.33
CA ASP A 286 4.99 8.22 36.25
C ASP A 286 5.24 6.80 35.73
N THR A 287 5.69 5.90 36.61
CA THR A 287 5.80 4.47 36.25
C THR A 287 4.58 3.73 36.77
N ILE A 288 3.85 3.10 35.87
CA ILE A 288 2.73 2.21 36.20
C ILE A 288 3.13 0.76 35.97
N SER A 289 2.52 -0.15 36.72
CA SER A 289 2.63 -1.60 36.53
C SER A 289 1.24 -2.18 36.48
N VAL A 290 0.92 -2.90 35.40
CA VAL A 290 -0.40 -3.48 35.18
C VAL A 290 -0.27 -4.94 34.75
N SER A 291 -1.11 -5.80 35.29
CA SER A 291 -1.17 -7.21 34.89
C SER A 291 -2.05 -7.34 33.65
N VAL A 292 -1.48 -7.87 32.56
CA VAL A 292 -2.16 -8.00 31.27
C VAL A 292 -2.12 -9.46 30.83
N LEU A 293 -3.28 -10.00 30.46
CA LEU A 293 -3.35 -11.30 29.80
C LEU A 293 -2.88 -11.18 28.35
N ILE A 294 -1.83 -11.91 27.98
CA ILE A 294 -1.36 -11.97 26.59
C ILE A 294 -2.23 -12.94 25.82
N ASN A 295 -2.70 -12.53 24.65
CA ASN A 295 -3.56 -13.39 23.84
C ASN A 295 -2.78 -14.57 23.23
N LYS A 296 -3.52 -15.50 22.63
CA LYS A 296 -2.96 -16.71 21.97
C LYS A 296 -1.93 -16.43 20.87
N ASP A 297 -1.98 -15.24 20.28
CA ASP A 297 -1.07 -14.81 19.21
C ASP A 297 0.17 -14.09 19.75
N GLY A 298 0.36 -14.05 21.08
CA GLY A 298 1.50 -13.38 21.72
C GLY A 298 1.41 -11.86 21.64
N ARG A 299 0.20 -11.28 21.68
CA ARG A 299 -0.04 -9.83 21.56
C ARG A 299 -0.78 -9.27 22.78
N LEU A 300 -0.45 -8.03 23.13
CA LEU A 300 -1.10 -7.24 24.20
C LEU A 300 -2.49 -6.70 23.80
N GLY A 301 -2.79 -6.62 22.50
CA GLY A 301 -3.94 -5.87 22.00
C GLY A 301 -3.70 -4.35 21.97
N ALA A 302 -2.44 -3.92 21.87
CA ALA A 302 -2.04 -2.53 21.69
C ALA A 302 -1.14 -2.40 20.45
N PHE A 303 -1.30 -1.31 19.71
CA PHE A 303 -0.48 -0.94 18.55
C PHE A 303 0.45 0.21 18.93
N THR A 304 1.72 0.09 18.55
CA THR A 304 2.72 1.13 18.78
C THR A 304 2.55 2.30 17.81
N GLU A 305 2.97 3.49 18.22
CA GLU A 305 3.25 4.60 17.31
C GLU A 305 4.42 4.21 16.41
N THR A 306 4.29 4.52 15.11
CA THR A 306 5.30 4.22 14.07
C THR A 306 5.79 5.48 13.38
N ASP A 307 5.12 6.60 13.60
CA ASP A 307 5.53 7.92 13.13
C ASP A 307 6.76 8.38 13.92
N LEU A 308 7.91 8.43 13.24
CA LEU A 308 9.19 8.76 13.86
C LEU A 308 9.20 10.18 14.45
N LEU A 309 8.50 11.14 13.85
CA LEU A 309 8.41 12.49 14.40
C LEU A 309 7.69 12.49 15.74
N LYS A 310 6.58 11.75 15.86
CA LYS A 310 5.84 11.59 17.13
C LYS A 310 6.61 10.80 18.18
N LEU A 311 7.49 9.92 17.75
CA LEU A 311 8.43 9.21 18.61
C LEU A 311 9.63 10.07 19.04
N GLY A 312 9.71 11.32 18.58
CA GLY A 312 10.74 12.30 18.96
C GLY A 312 12.00 12.29 18.09
N PHE A 313 12.03 11.54 17.00
CA PHE A 313 13.13 11.61 16.05
C PHE A 313 13.10 12.92 15.27
N LYS A 314 14.28 13.46 14.99
CA LYS A 314 14.43 14.66 14.17
C LYS A 314 14.71 14.25 12.73
N LEU A 315 13.72 14.40 11.85
CA LEU A 315 13.88 14.18 10.43
C LEU A 315 14.43 15.43 9.75
N GLU A 316 15.13 15.23 8.63
CA GLU A 316 15.56 16.29 7.72
C GLU A 316 14.88 16.07 6.36
N THR A 317 14.64 17.16 5.62
CA THR A 317 13.99 17.11 4.32
C THR A 317 15.00 17.45 3.24
N LYS A 318 15.16 16.55 2.26
CA LYS A 318 15.88 16.85 1.03
C LYS A 318 14.91 17.45 0.02
N ASN A 319 15.09 18.73 -0.28
CA ASN A 319 14.32 19.42 -1.30
C ASN A 319 14.88 19.11 -2.70
N TYR A 320 13.97 19.00 -3.68
CA TYR A 320 14.32 18.76 -5.08
C TYR A 320 13.82 19.94 -5.91
N ASN A 321 14.64 20.42 -6.84
CA ASN A 321 14.09 21.28 -7.90
C ASN A 321 13.24 20.44 -8.88
N PHE A 322 12.49 21.09 -9.77
CA PHE A 322 11.59 20.39 -10.70
C PHE A 322 12.30 19.31 -11.53
N PHE A 323 13.50 19.59 -12.06
CA PHE A 323 14.24 18.65 -12.89
C PHE A 323 14.83 17.49 -12.10
N GLU A 324 15.21 17.70 -10.84
CA GLU A 324 15.66 16.63 -9.94
C GLU A 324 14.48 15.80 -9.39
N ALA A 325 13.30 16.43 -9.26
CA ALA A 325 12.08 15.78 -8.79
C ALA A 325 11.54 14.76 -9.80
N VAL A 326 11.77 14.96 -11.11
CA VAL A 326 11.39 14.00 -12.15
C VAL A 326 12.01 12.61 -11.91
N PRO A 327 13.35 12.42 -11.94
CA PRO A 327 13.97 11.12 -11.70
C PRO A 327 13.72 10.60 -10.28
N ALA A 328 13.62 11.48 -9.29
CA ALA A 328 13.27 11.09 -7.92
C ALA A 328 11.86 10.50 -7.83
N GLY A 329 10.87 11.14 -8.46
CA GLY A 329 9.48 10.67 -8.50
C GLY A 329 9.33 9.35 -9.26
N PHE A 330 10.04 9.18 -10.38
CA PHE A 330 10.11 7.89 -11.08
C PHE A 330 10.70 6.78 -10.19
N LYS A 331 11.80 7.07 -9.48
CA LYS A 331 12.41 6.11 -8.56
C LYS A 331 11.46 5.74 -7.42
N MET A 332 10.76 6.72 -6.85
CA MET A 332 9.76 6.49 -5.81
C MET A 332 8.62 5.62 -6.34
N CYS A 333 8.06 5.94 -7.50
CA CYS A 333 7.03 5.16 -8.17
C CYS A 333 7.43 3.69 -8.33
N TRP A 334 8.63 3.42 -8.85
CA TRP A 334 9.11 2.07 -9.08
C TRP A 334 9.39 1.32 -7.78
N SER A 335 9.96 2.00 -6.78
CA SER A 335 10.17 1.43 -5.46
C SER A 335 8.84 1.08 -4.80
N THR A 336 7.83 1.94 -4.89
CA THR A 336 6.49 1.65 -4.37
C THR A 336 5.86 0.44 -5.06
N LEU A 337 5.95 0.35 -6.39
CA LEU A 337 5.49 -0.82 -7.14
C LEU A 337 6.21 -2.09 -6.66
N ASP A 338 7.54 -2.05 -6.51
CA ASP A 338 8.33 -3.20 -6.11
C ASP A 338 7.99 -3.71 -4.70
N HIS A 339 7.79 -2.80 -3.74
CA HIS A 339 7.32 -3.15 -2.40
C HIS A 339 5.93 -3.81 -2.45
N TYR A 340 5.01 -3.27 -3.26
CA TYR A 340 3.68 -3.84 -3.42
C TYR A 340 3.71 -5.25 -4.02
N LEU A 341 4.50 -5.45 -5.08
CA LEU A 341 4.72 -6.78 -5.69
C LEU A 341 5.32 -7.77 -4.69
N THR A 342 6.25 -7.31 -3.86
CA THR A 342 6.88 -8.13 -2.82
C THR A 342 5.86 -8.54 -1.76
N GLY A 343 4.98 -7.62 -1.31
CA GLY A 343 3.88 -7.93 -0.41
C GLY A 343 2.91 -8.97 -0.99
N ILE A 344 2.52 -8.82 -2.27
CA ILE A 344 1.71 -9.83 -2.96
C ILE A 344 2.42 -11.19 -3.01
N LYS A 345 3.70 -11.21 -3.36
CA LYS A 345 4.50 -12.45 -3.38
C LYS A 345 4.56 -13.12 -2.01
N GLN A 346 4.68 -12.36 -0.92
CA GLN A 346 4.66 -12.88 0.44
C GLN A 346 3.29 -13.49 0.82
N LEU A 347 2.19 -12.96 0.28
CA LEU A 347 0.86 -13.55 0.46
C LEU A 347 0.74 -14.90 -0.26
N PHE A 348 1.18 -14.99 -1.52
CA PHE A 348 1.12 -16.24 -2.27
C PHE A 348 2.06 -17.33 -1.74
N THR A 349 3.18 -16.93 -1.12
CA THR A 349 4.14 -17.86 -0.50
C THR A 349 3.79 -18.24 0.94
N GLY A 350 2.70 -17.69 1.50
CA GLY A 350 2.25 -17.98 2.87
C GLY A 350 3.08 -17.31 3.98
N GLN A 351 4.04 -16.45 3.63
CA GLN A 351 4.84 -15.68 4.59
C GLN A 351 4.00 -14.59 5.27
N ALA A 352 3.01 -14.04 4.56
CA ALA A 352 2.03 -13.10 5.09
C ALA A 352 0.65 -13.76 5.15
N LYS A 353 -0.09 -13.53 6.24
CA LYS A 353 -1.47 -14.02 6.37
C LYS A 353 -2.41 -13.11 5.59
N ALA A 354 -3.22 -13.69 4.70
CA ALA A 354 -4.24 -12.99 3.93
C ALA A 354 -5.25 -12.25 4.84
N SER A 355 -5.65 -12.86 5.96
CA SER A 355 -6.57 -12.25 6.93
C SER A 355 -6.01 -11.04 7.69
N GLU A 356 -4.68 -10.85 7.69
CA GLU A 356 -4.02 -9.69 8.29
C GLU A 356 -3.66 -8.62 7.23
N SER A 357 -3.57 -9.01 5.95
CA SER A 357 -3.02 -8.15 4.89
C SER A 357 -4.05 -7.67 3.87
N LEU A 358 -5.18 -8.37 3.72
CA LEU A 358 -6.30 -7.95 2.89
C LEU A 358 -7.22 -7.02 3.67
N GLY A 359 -7.69 -5.95 3.04
CA GLY A 359 -8.67 -5.03 3.59
C GLY A 359 -9.60 -4.54 2.48
N SER A 360 -10.82 -4.17 2.84
CA SER A 360 -11.78 -3.55 1.94
C SER A 360 -11.69 -2.02 2.01
N VAL A 361 -12.71 -1.34 1.49
CA VAL A 361 -12.83 0.12 1.49
C VAL A 361 -12.74 0.74 2.89
N ILE A 362 -13.14 0.02 3.95
CA ILE A 362 -13.05 0.52 5.33
C ILE A 362 -11.58 0.59 5.79
N SER A 363 -10.84 -0.51 5.63
CA SER A 363 -9.40 -0.52 5.95
C SER A 363 -8.62 0.50 5.13
N ILE A 364 -8.92 0.60 3.83
CA ILE A 364 -8.28 1.55 2.91
C ILE A 364 -8.59 3.00 3.30
N GLY A 365 -9.86 3.32 3.57
CA GLY A 365 -10.26 4.66 4.03
C GLY A 365 -9.68 5.01 5.41
N GLY A 366 -9.44 4.01 6.25
CA GLY A 366 -8.79 4.17 7.56
C GLY A 366 -7.33 4.63 7.47
N LEU A 367 -6.65 4.40 6.33
CA LEU A 367 -5.26 4.82 6.09
C LEU A 367 -5.11 6.35 5.99
N PHE A 368 -6.17 7.07 5.60
CA PHE A 368 -6.12 8.53 5.56
C PHE A 368 -5.99 9.11 6.97
N PRO A 369 -5.25 10.22 7.13
CA PRO A 369 -5.12 10.91 8.41
C PRO A 369 -6.47 11.46 8.88
N GLY A 370 -6.63 11.57 10.19
CA GLY A 370 -7.85 12.12 10.80
C GLY A 370 -8.03 13.63 10.64
N VAL A 371 -7.02 14.29 10.08
CA VAL A 371 -7.00 15.70 9.69
C VAL A 371 -6.69 15.78 8.21
N TRP A 372 -7.04 16.89 7.57
CA TRP A 372 -6.71 17.09 6.16
C TRP A 372 -5.19 17.28 5.99
N ASP A 373 -4.58 16.43 5.17
CA ASP A 373 -3.16 16.47 4.86
C ASP A 373 -2.95 16.22 3.36
N TRP A 374 -2.50 17.25 2.66
CA TRP A 374 -2.29 17.17 1.21
C TRP A 374 -1.19 16.19 0.81
N GLN A 375 -0.11 16.11 1.58
CA GLN A 375 1.01 15.22 1.26
C GLN A 375 0.56 13.77 1.41
N ALA A 376 -0.10 13.43 2.53
CA ALA A 376 -0.64 12.09 2.75
C ALA A 376 -1.73 11.74 1.73
N PHE A 377 -2.61 12.69 1.39
CA PHE A 377 -3.65 12.50 0.38
C PHE A 377 -3.06 12.13 -0.99
N TRP A 378 -2.08 12.89 -1.47
CA TRP A 378 -1.45 12.62 -2.77
C TRP A 378 -0.60 11.35 -2.72
N GLN A 379 0.10 11.09 -1.62
CA GLN A 379 0.88 9.86 -1.45
C GLN A 379 -0.01 8.61 -1.50
N LEU A 380 -1.13 8.61 -0.78
CA LEU A 380 -2.10 7.52 -0.82
C LEU A 380 -2.76 7.40 -2.20
N THR A 381 -3.10 8.53 -2.84
CA THR A 381 -3.64 8.53 -4.21
C THR A 381 -2.66 7.92 -5.20
N ALA A 382 -1.37 8.24 -5.13
CA ALA A 382 -0.35 7.66 -6.01
C ALA A 382 -0.16 6.16 -5.76
N ILE A 383 -0.11 5.74 -4.49
CA ILE A 383 -0.05 4.32 -4.11
C ILE A 383 -1.26 3.58 -4.69
N PHE A 384 -2.48 4.07 -4.48
CA PHE A 384 -3.69 3.44 -5.01
C PHE A 384 -3.74 3.46 -6.53
N SER A 385 -3.19 4.49 -7.18
CA SER A 385 -3.07 4.53 -8.64
C SER A 385 -2.20 3.39 -9.18
N ILE A 386 -1.03 3.15 -8.57
CA ILE A 386 -0.16 2.01 -8.92
C ILE A 386 -0.85 0.69 -8.63
N VAL A 387 -1.46 0.54 -7.46
CA VAL A 387 -2.16 -0.68 -7.06
C VAL A 387 -3.29 -1.00 -8.03
N LEU A 388 -4.10 -0.01 -8.40
CA LEU A 388 -5.20 -0.17 -9.35
C LEU A 388 -4.67 -0.54 -10.74
N ALA A 389 -3.62 0.14 -11.22
CA ALA A 389 -2.98 -0.21 -12.49
C ALA A 389 -2.45 -1.65 -12.49
N PHE A 390 -1.78 -2.06 -11.41
CA PHE A 390 -1.25 -3.42 -11.30
C PHE A 390 -2.37 -4.46 -11.20
N MET A 391 -3.39 -4.23 -10.39
CA MET A 391 -4.49 -5.18 -10.28
C MET A 391 -5.24 -5.32 -11.61
N ASN A 392 -5.47 -4.22 -12.31
CA ASN A 392 -6.17 -4.25 -13.61
C ASN A 392 -5.31 -4.81 -14.74
N ILE A 393 -3.97 -4.85 -14.65
CA ILE A 393 -3.14 -5.52 -15.66
C ILE A 393 -3.05 -7.04 -15.47
N LEU A 394 -3.45 -7.57 -14.30
CA LEU A 394 -3.40 -9.01 -14.06
C LEU A 394 -4.30 -9.75 -15.07
N PRO A 395 -3.89 -10.95 -15.52
CA PRO A 395 -4.66 -11.78 -16.46
C PRO A 395 -5.85 -12.46 -15.79
N ILE A 396 -6.65 -11.69 -15.03
CA ILE A 396 -7.85 -12.15 -14.35
C ILE A 396 -9.04 -11.77 -15.23
N PRO A 397 -9.87 -12.73 -15.67
CA PRO A 397 -11.11 -12.43 -16.36
C PRO A 397 -11.98 -11.46 -15.52
N ALA A 398 -12.75 -10.58 -16.16
CA ALA A 398 -13.44 -9.42 -15.56
C ALA A 398 -12.58 -8.18 -15.25
N LEU A 399 -11.26 -8.24 -15.39
CA LEU A 399 -10.39 -7.05 -15.38
C LEU A 399 -9.83 -6.76 -16.78
N ASP A 400 -9.34 -5.54 -16.99
CA ASP A 400 -8.75 -5.09 -18.27
C ASP A 400 -7.70 -6.05 -18.81
N GLY A 401 -6.81 -6.52 -17.93
CA GLY A 401 -5.71 -7.43 -18.24
C GLY A 401 -6.17 -8.80 -18.73
N GLY A 402 -7.33 -9.27 -18.25
CA GLY A 402 -7.98 -10.47 -18.77
C GLY A 402 -8.42 -10.29 -20.23
N HIS A 403 -9.10 -9.18 -20.53
CA HIS A 403 -9.51 -8.84 -21.90
C HIS A 403 -8.30 -8.60 -22.82
N ALA A 404 -7.27 -7.92 -22.32
CA ALA A 404 -6.03 -7.69 -23.01
C ALA A 404 -5.32 -9.01 -23.34
N LEU A 405 -5.26 -9.95 -22.39
CA LEU A 405 -4.68 -11.28 -22.61
C LEU A 405 -5.39 -12.01 -23.76
N PHE A 406 -6.72 -12.04 -23.76
CA PHE A 406 -7.48 -12.70 -24.83
C PHE A 406 -7.23 -12.06 -26.20
N THR A 407 -7.08 -10.73 -26.24
CA THR A 407 -6.76 -10.00 -27.47
C THR A 407 -5.33 -10.28 -27.94
N ILE A 408 -4.36 -10.39 -27.02
CA ILE A 408 -2.99 -10.76 -27.34
C ILE A 408 -2.95 -12.20 -27.90
N VAL A 409 -3.67 -13.13 -27.29
CA VAL A 409 -3.78 -14.51 -27.79
C VAL A 409 -4.40 -14.55 -29.19
N GLU A 410 -5.43 -13.74 -29.46
CA GLU A 410 -6.00 -13.59 -30.79
C GLU A 410 -4.99 -13.02 -31.80
N MET A 411 -4.20 -12.01 -31.42
CA MET A 411 -3.16 -11.42 -32.27
C MET A 411 -2.08 -12.43 -32.66
N ILE A 412 -1.68 -13.30 -31.72
CA ILE A 412 -0.65 -14.32 -31.94
C ILE A 412 -1.21 -15.50 -32.74
N SER A 413 -2.40 -15.99 -32.38
CA SER A 413 -3.00 -17.19 -32.99
C SER A 413 -3.78 -16.92 -34.29
N GLY A 414 -4.10 -15.66 -34.57
CA GLY A 414 -4.99 -15.25 -35.65
C GLY A 414 -6.45 -15.69 -35.46
N ARG A 415 -6.80 -16.29 -34.32
CA ARG A 415 -8.13 -16.85 -34.04
C ARG A 415 -8.71 -16.21 -32.77
N LYS A 416 -9.92 -15.65 -32.91
CA LYS A 416 -10.66 -15.11 -31.76
C LYS A 416 -11.10 -16.26 -30.84
N PRO A 417 -10.90 -16.16 -29.51
CA PRO A 417 -11.53 -17.06 -28.55
C PRO A 417 -13.06 -17.08 -28.75
N SER A 418 -13.69 -18.24 -28.50
CA SER A 418 -15.14 -18.35 -28.69
C SER A 418 -15.89 -17.44 -27.73
N ASP A 419 -17.01 -16.85 -28.18
CA ASP A 419 -17.79 -15.92 -27.35
C ASP A 419 -18.30 -16.59 -26.07
N LYS A 420 -18.63 -17.90 -26.14
CA LYS A 420 -19.00 -18.71 -24.96
C LYS A 420 -17.85 -18.83 -23.96
N PHE A 421 -16.63 -19.09 -24.43
CA PHE A 421 -15.47 -19.18 -23.54
C PHE A 421 -15.20 -17.84 -22.85
N MET A 422 -15.30 -16.73 -23.59
CA MET A 422 -15.17 -15.38 -23.04
C MET A 422 -16.24 -15.09 -21.98
N GLU A 423 -17.50 -15.46 -22.23
CA GLU A 423 -18.60 -15.27 -21.27
C GLU A 423 -18.38 -16.09 -19.98
N TYR A 424 -18.01 -17.37 -20.10
CA TYR A 424 -17.73 -18.20 -18.93
C TYR A 424 -16.51 -17.70 -18.16
N ALA A 425 -15.42 -17.32 -18.86
CA ALA A 425 -14.26 -16.75 -18.22
C ALA A 425 -14.63 -15.48 -17.45
N GLN A 426 -15.36 -14.55 -18.08
CA GLN A 426 -15.84 -13.32 -17.45
C GLN A 426 -16.69 -13.60 -16.20
N MET A 427 -17.64 -14.53 -16.30
CA MET A 427 -18.52 -14.87 -15.19
C MET A 427 -17.75 -15.48 -14.02
N VAL A 428 -16.83 -16.40 -14.28
CA VAL A 428 -15.95 -16.99 -13.26
C VAL A 428 -15.09 -15.90 -12.61
N GLY A 429 -14.49 -15.02 -13.43
CA GLY A 429 -13.71 -13.88 -12.96
C GLY A 429 -14.51 -12.95 -12.05
N MET A 430 -15.73 -12.59 -12.46
CA MET A 430 -16.65 -11.75 -11.69
C MET A 430 -17.03 -12.40 -10.35
N VAL A 431 -17.34 -13.71 -10.35
CA VAL A 431 -17.64 -14.45 -9.12
C VAL A 431 -16.45 -14.47 -8.17
N LEU A 432 -15.23 -14.69 -8.68
CA LEU A 432 -14.01 -14.65 -7.88
C LEU A 432 -13.74 -13.26 -7.32
N LEU A 433 -13.90 -12.21 -8.14
CA LEU A 433 -13.69 -10.83 -7.74
C LEU A 433 -14.69 -10.40 -6.65
N LEU A 434 -15.99 -10.62 -6.89
CA LEU A 434 -17.04 -10.32 -5.92
C LEU A 434 -16.90 -11.15 -4.64
N GLY A 435 -16.49 -12.42 -4.77
CA GLY A 435 -16.19 -13.28 -3.63
C GLY A 435 -15.02 -12.76 -2.79
N LEU A 436 -13.94 -12.30 -3.44
CA LEU A 436 -12.80 -11.69 -2.75
C LEU A 436 -13.19 -10.36 -2.08
N MET A 437 -13.98 -9.53 -2.75
CA MET A 437 -14.51 -8.28 -2.18
C MET A 437 -15.38 -8.55 -0.95
N ALA A 438 -16.30 -9.52 -1.04
CA ALA A 438 -17.14 -9.94 0.08
C ALA A 438 -16.30 -10.51 1.24
N TYR A 439 -15.26 -11.30 0.94
CA TYR A 439 -14.32 -11.80 1.94
C TYR A 439 -13.56 -10.67 2.63
N ALA A 440 -12.99 -9.73 1.88
CA ALA A 440 -12.28 -8.57 2.41
C ALA A 440 -13.19 -7.66 3.25
N MET A 441 -14.43 -7.44 2.80
CA MET A 441 -15.43 -6.69 3.55
C MET A 441 -15.85 -7.43 4.82
N GLY A 442 -16.01 -8.76 4.76
CA GLY A 442 -16.23 -9.60 5.93
C GLY A 442 -15.09 -9.52 6.95
N LEU A 443 -13.83 -9.50 6.49
CA LEU A 443 -12.67 -9.29 7.36
C LEU A 443 -12.71 -7.91 8.04
N ASP A 444 -13.05 -6.85 7.30
CA ASP A 444 -13.15 -5.50 7.87
C ASP A 444 -14.28 -5.40 8.89
N VAL A 445 -15.45 -5.96 8.59
CA VAL A 445 -16.58 -6.03 9.54
C VAL A 445 -16.16 -6.81 10.79
N LEU A 446 -15.51 -7.96 10.64
CA LEU A 446 -14.98 -8.73 11.77
C LEU A 446 -13.94 -7.94 12.57
N ARG A 447 -13.10 -7.12 11.93
CA ARG A 447 -12.15 -6.21 12.59
C ARG A 447 -12.81 -5.01 13.28
N LEU A 448 -14.03 -4.63 12.87
CA LEU A 448 -14.81 -3.63 13.60
C LEU A 448 -15.49 -4.24 14.83
N PHE A 449 -15.71 -5.55 14.86
CA PHE A 449 -16.31 -6.26 16.00
C PHE A 449 -15.30 -6.85 16.98
N LYS A 450 -14.12 -7.25 16.50
CA LYS A 450 -12.93 -7.43 17.33
C LYS A 450 -12.41 -6.09 17.75
#